data_AF-A0AA45U3Q6-F1
#
_entry.id   AF-A0AA45U3Q6-F1
#
_cell.length_a   1.000
_cell.length_b   1.000
_cell.length_c   1.000
_cell.angle_alpha   90.00
_cell.angle_beta   90.00
_cell.angle_gamma   90.00
#
_symmetry.space_group_name_H-M   'P 1'
#
loop_
_entity.id
_entity.type
_entity.pdbx_description
1 polymer ?
#
loop_
_entity_poly.entity_id
_entity_poly.type
_entity_poly.pdbx_seq_one_letter_code
_entity_poly.pdbx_strand_id
1 'polypeptide(L)'
;MIEAAPIVSEAVAAVFRTLAPGDVQLFPVSIEGVPEPYFVVNATKVIDCIDEARCREVHHYDKDDPSPDHPGEYNWIYGLRIDPAKTEGAHVFRLAKFKVAFVVSEDVKNALEAVGNLGVSFERVTGAIESD
;
A
#
# COMPACT_ATOMS: atom_id res chain seq x y z
N MET A 1 -7.85 10.64 -8.47
CA MET A 1 -6.78 10.08 -9.32
C MET A 1 -6.41 8.72 -8.74
N ILE A 2 -6.26 7.66 -9.55
CA ILE A 2 -5.67 6.42 -9.05
C ILE A 2 -4.16 6.66 -9.03
N GLU A 3 -3.64 7.14 -7.90
CA GLU A 3 -2.20 7.33 -7.74
C GLU A 3 -1.55 5.96 -7.47
N ALA A 4 -0.81 5.46 -8.46
CA ALA A 4 0.05 4.27 -8.40
C ALA A 4 -0.64 2.95 -7.98
N ALA A 5 -1.79 2.58 -8.56
CA ALA A 5 -2.37 1.26 -8.33
C ALA A 5 -1.51 0.14 -8.95
N PRO A 6 -1.24 -0.95 -8.22
CA PRO A 6 -0.54 -2.11 -8.76
C PRO A 6 -1.31 -2.73 -9.93
N ILE A 7 -0.58 -3.12 -10.97
CA ILE A 7 -1.07 -4.01 -12.03
C ILE A 7 -0.47 -5.39 -11.78
N VAL A 8 -1.33 -6.41 -11.69
CA VAL A 8 -0.94 -7.74 -11.23
C VAL A 8 -1.44 -8.83 -12.17
N SER A 9 -0.76 -9.98 -12.17
CA SER A 9 -1.22 -11.17 -12.89
C SER A 9 -2.45 -11.81 -12.22
N GLU A 10 -3.14 -12.72 -12.91
CA GLU A 10 -4.26 -13.49 -12.34
C GLU A 10 -3.88 -14.21 -11.03
N ALA A 11 -2.69 -14.81 -10.96
CA ALA A 11 -2.24 -15.54 -9.76
C ALA A 11 -2.16 -14.63 -8.52
N VAL A 12 -1.67 -13.40 -8.70
CA VAL A 12 -1.62 -12.39 -7.64
C VAL A 12 -3.01 -11.83 -7.35
N ALA A 13 -3.83 -11.60 -8.37
CA ALA A 13 -5.22 -11.17 -8.21
C ALA A 13 -6.04 -12.19 -7.38
N ALA A 14 -5.78 -13.49 -7.56
CA ALA A 14 -6.43 -14.56 -6.81
C ALA A 14 -6.12 -14.51 -5.31
N VAL A 15 -4.89 -14.10 -4.93
CA VAL A 15 -4.53 -13.89 -3.51
C VAL A 15 -5.44 -12.84 -2.88
N PHE A 16 -5.55 -11.67 -3.51
CA PHE A 16 -6.41 -10.60 -3.00
C PHE A 16 -7.88 -10.99 -2.96
N ARG A 17 -8.37 -11.70 -3.99
CA ARG A 17 -9.76 -12.19 -4.04
C ARG A 17 -10.06 -13.17 -2.90
N THR A 18 -9.08 -13.95 -2.47
CA THR A 18 -9.24 -14.96 -1.42
C THR A 18 -9.13 -14.34 -0.03
N LEU A 19 -8.10 -13.51 0.20
CA LEU A 19 -7.74 -13.05 1.54
C LEU A 19 -8.31 -11.68 1.90
N ALA A 20 -8.61 -10.84 0.91
CA ALA A 20 -9.04 -9.46 1.14
C ALA A 20 -10.18 -9.00 0.20
N PRO A 21 -11.22 -9.83 -0.06
CA PRO A 21 -12.26 -9.50 -1.04
C PRO A 21 -13.07 -8.24 -0.69
N GLY A 22 -13.16 -7.88 0.59
CA GLY A 22 -13.84 -6.66 1.05
C GLY A 22 -12.96 -5.41 1.04
N ASP A 23 -11.65 -5.57 0.82
CA ASP A 23 -10.68 -4.47 0.89
C ASP A 23 -10.17 -4.05 -0.49
N VAL A 24 -10.37 -4.86 -1.52
CA VAL A 24 -9.94 -4.56 -2.89
C VAL A 24 -11.06 -4.62 -3.93
N GLN A 25 -10.90 -3.84 -4.99
CA GLN A 25 -11.54 -4.07 -6.28
C GLN A 25 -10.47 -4.51 -7.28
N LEU A 26 -10.81 -5.48 -8.11
CA LEU A 26 -9.94 -6.02 -9.16
C LEU A 26 -10.57 -5.70 -10.51
N PHE A 27 -9.91 -4.84 -11.29
CA PHE A 27 -10.39 -4.46 -12.62
C PHE A 27 -9.57 -5.17 -13.69
N PRO A 28 -10.17 -6.04 -14.52
CA PRO A 28 -9.45 -6.69 -15.59
C PRO A 28 -8.98 -5.67 -16.61
N VAL A 29 -7.73 -5.83 -17.07
CA VAL A 29 -7.10 -5.00 -18.10
C VAL A 29 -6.34 -5.88 -19.08
N SER A 30 -6.30 -5.44 -20.33
CA SER A 30 -5.47 -6.02 -21.39
C SER A 30 -4.19 -5.21 -21.53
N ILE A 31 -3.05 -5.91 -21.67
CA ILE A 31 -1.76 -5.29 -21.98
C ILE A 31 -1.40 -5.66 -23.42
N GLU A 32 -1.03 -4.68 -24.23
CA GLU A 32 -0.64 -4.92 -25.62
C GLU A 32 0.55 -5.89 -25.69
N GLY A 33 0.43 -6.90 -26.55
CA GLY A 33 1.46 -7.92 -26.72
C GLY A 33 1.50 -9.01 -25.64
N VAL A 34 0.62 -8.96 -24.64
CA VAL A 34 0.52 -9.96 -23.57
C VAL A 34 -0.84 -10.67 -23.63
N PRO A 35 -0.89 -11.99 -23.92
CA PRO A 35 -2.16 -12.70 -24.06
C PRO A 35 -2.85 -13.01 -22.73
N GLU A 36 -2.10 -13.08 -21.62
CA GLU A 36 -2.64 -13.33 -20.29
C GLU A 36 -3.40 -12.11 -19.72
N PRO A 37 -4.46 -12.33 -18.92
CA PRO A 37 -5.18 -11.24 -18.25
C PRO A 37 -4.36 -10.64 -17.10
N TYR A 38 -4.44 -9.32 -16.98
CA TYR A 38 -3.90 -8.56 -15.85
C TYR A 38 -5.03 -7.82 -15.14
N PHE A 39 -4.75 -7.37 -13.92
CA PHE A 39 -5.72 -6.68 -13.09
C PHE A 39 -5.10 -5.44 -12.46
N VAL A 40 -5.83 -4.33 -12.52
CA VAL A 40 -5.55 -3.20 -11.62
C VAL A 40 -6.11 -3.55 -10.25
N VAL A 41 -5.28 -3.46 -9.22
CA VAL A 41 -5.68 -3.64 -7.82
C VAL A 41 -5.97 -2.28 -7.20
N ASN A 42 -7.24 -2.01 -6.94
CA ASN A 42 -7.65 -0.82 -6.22
C ASN A 42 -7.97 -1.17 -4.77
N ALA A 43 -7.22 -0.61 -3.82
CA ALA A 43 -7.59 -0.67 -2.41
C ALA A 43 -8.80 0.25 -2.15
N THR A 44 -9.80 -0.27 -1.47
CA THR A 44 -11.06 0.45 -1.20
C THR A 44 -11.05 1.22 0.11
N LYS A 45 -10.06 0.95 0.97
CA LYS A 45 -9.91 1.57 2.28
C LYS A 45 -8.75 2.57 2.28
N VAL A 46 -9.01 3.74 2.86
CA VAL A 46 -8.02 4.80 3.12
C VAL A 46 -8.05 5.08 4.62
N ILE A 47 -6.91 4.91 5.31
CA ILE A 47 -6.85 4.91 6.77
C ILE A 47 -5.80 5.91 7.26
N ASP A 48 -6.15 6.71 8.28
CA ASP A 48 -5.23 7.63 8.97
C ASP A 48 -4.60 6.94 10.20
N CYS A 49 -3.62 6.07 9.94
CA CYS A 49 -2.96 5.25 10.97
C CYS A 49 -1.45 5.45 11.06
N ILE A 50 -0.89 6.49 10.43
CA ILE A 50 0.54 6.78 10.52
C ILE A 50 0.90 7.14 11.96
N ASP A 51 1.95 6.50 12.48
CA ASP A 51 2.53 6.82 13.78
C ASP A 51 3.82 7.60 13.58
N GLU A 52 3.65 8.92 13.41
CA GLU A 52 4.74 9.84 13.09
C GLU A 52 5.89 9.77 14.10
N ALA A 53 5.57 9.56 15.38
CA ALA A 53 6.55 9.49 16.46
C ALA A 53 7.44 8.25 16.39
N ARG A 54 7.01 7.21 15.67
CA ARG A 54 7.78 5.98 15.46
C ARG A 54 8.41 5.88 14.05
N CYS A 55 8.06 6.77 13.13
CA CYS A 55 8.74 6.86 11.85
C CYS A 55 10.21 7.26 12.05
N ARG A 56 11.10 6.79 11.17
CA ARG A 56 12.53 7.15 11.26
C ARG A 56 12.75 8.64 10.93
N GLU A 57 12.12 9.10 9.87
CA GLU A 57 12.22 10.49 9.42
C GLU A 57 10.98 10.88 8.62
N VAL A 58 10.50 12.11 8.82
CA VAL A 58 9.25 12.59 8.24
C VAL A 58 9.49 13.99 7.68
N HIS A 59 9.24 14.13 6.38
CA HIS A 59 9.34 15.39 5.65
C HIS A 59 7.94 15.87 5.32
N HIS A 60 7.62 17.05 5.83
CA HIS A 60 6.38 17.76 5.52
C HIS A 60 6.62 18.72 4.36
N TYR A 61 5.58 19.01 3.58
CA TYR A 61 5.60 20.20 2.72
C TYR A 61 5.68 21.45 3.59
N ASP A 62 6.26 22.52 3.05
CA ASP A 62 6.30 23.81 3.75
C ASP A 62 4.85 24.27 4.01
N LYS A 63 4.61 24.84 5.19
CA LYS A 63 3.30 25.38 5.56
C LYS A 63 2.98 26.62 4.76
N ASP A 64 4.00 27.39 4.39
CA ASP A 64 3.87 28.62 3.61
C ASP A 64 3.92 28.35 2.09
N ASP A 65 4.34 27.14 1.68
CA ASP A 65 4.32 26.65 0.29
C ASP A 65 3.86 25.18 0.23
N PRO A 66 2.56 24.91 0.50
CA PRO A 66 2.03 23.55 0.54
C PRO A 66 1.94 22.96 -0.87
N SER A 67 2.02 21.63 -0.97
CA SER A 67 1.78 20.94 -2.25
C SER A 67 0.39 21.30 -2.79
N PRO A 68 0.28 21.81 -4.03
CA PRO A 68 -1.00 22.19 -4.60
C PRO A 68 -1.94 20.99 -4.79
N ASP A 69 -1.39 19.80 -5.02
CA ASP A 69 -2.15 18.56 -5.24
C ASP A 69 -2.38 17.77 -3.94
N HIS A 70 -1.54 18.00 -2.91
CA HIS A 70 -1.49 17.21 -1.68
C HIS A 70 -1.39 18.06 -0.39
N PRO A 71 -2.32 19.00 -0.15
CA PRO A 71 -2.23 19.89 1.02
C PRO A 71 -2.37 19.11 2.34
N GLY A 72 -1.40 19.27 3.24
CA GLY A 72 -1.38 18.60 4.54
C GLY A 72 -0.96 17.13 4.52
N GLU A 73 -0.49 16.63 3.37
CA GLU A 73 0.11 15.31 3.23
C GLU A 73 1.63 15.36 3.52
N TYR A 74 2.22 14.19 3.75
CA TYR A 74 3.66 14.03 3.89
C TYR A 74 4.34 14.09 2.52
N ASN A 75 5.41 14.86 2.40
CA ASN A 75 6.25 14.88 1.20
C ASN A 75 7.04 13.56 1.09
N TRP A 76 7.65 13.13 2.19
CA TRP A 76 8.39 11.87 2.25
C TRP A 76 8.44 11.29 3.66
N ILE A 77 8.47 9.97 3.78
CA ILE A 77 8.65 9.26 5.05
C ILE A 77 9.72 8.17 4.84
N TYR A 78 10.78 8.20 5.66
CA TYR A 78 11.70 7.08 5.79
C TYR A 78 11.35 6.23 7.02
N GLY A 79 11.42 4.90 6.88
CA GLY A 79 11.11 3.97 7.96
C GLY A 79 9.68 4.15 8.46
N LEU A 80 8.71 4.08 7.54
CA LEU A 80 7.28 4.29 7.81
C LEU A 80 6.81 3.38 8.96
N ARG A 81 6.09 3.94 9.93
CA ARG A 81 5.42 3.20 10.98
C ARG A 81 3.95 3.57 11.09
N ILE A 82 3.14 2.55 11.37
CA ILE A 82 1.70 2.71 11.61
C ILE A 82 1.33 2.25 13.02
N ASP A 83 0.19 2.73 13.49
CA ASP A 83 -0.52 2.21 14.66
C ASP A 83 -1.48 1.09 14.21
N PRO A 84 -1.18 -0.20 14.50
CA PRO A 84 -2.03 -1.32 14.12
C PRO A 84 -3.43 -1.24 14.75
N ALA A 85 -3.60 -0.55 15.89
CA ALA A 85 -4.91 -0.42 16.53
C ALA A 85 -5.88 0.46 15.71
N LYS A 86 -5.36 1.28 14.79
CA LYS A 86 -6.15 2.18 13.93
C LYS A 86 -6.47 1.60 12.55
N THR A 87 -6.04 0.37 12.25
CA THR A 87 -6.26 -0.23 10.91
C THR A 87 -7.66 -0.80 10.72
N GLU A 88 -8.48 -0.81 11.77
CA GLU A 88 -9.85 -1.34 11.75
C GLU A 88 -9.92 -2.79 11.24
N GLY A 89 -8.84 -3.56 11.41
CA GLY A 89 -8.72 -4.93 10.92
C GLY A 89 -8.62 -5.07 9.40
N ALA A 90 -8.34 -3.99 8.66
CA ALA A 90 -8.15 -4.06 7.21
C ALA A 90 -6.89 -4.87 6.86
N HIS A 91 -7.04 -5.77 5.88
CA HIS A 91 -5.96 -6.55 5.30
C HIS A 91 -5.26 -5.83 4.15
N VAL A 92 -5.94 -4.90 3.47
CA VAL A 92 -5.37 -4.07 2.39
C VAL A 92 -5.90 -2.64 2.47
N PHE A 93 -5.02 -1.64 2.45
CA PHE A 93 -5.43 -0.23 2.49
C PHE A 93 -4.35 0.73 1.99
N ARG A 94 -4.76 1.98 1.74
CA ARG A 94 -3.88 3.14 1.52
C ARG A 94 -3.83 4.02 2.76
N LEU A 95 -2.73 4.75 2.94
CA LEU A 95 -2.62 5.75 3.99
C LEU A 95 -3.26 7.07 3.56
N ALA A 96 -4.00 7.72 4.47
CA ALA A 96 -4.71 8.96 4.19
C ALA A 96 -3.80 10.13 3.77
N LYS A 97 -2.60 10.22 4.36
CA LYS A 97 -1.67 11.35 4.19
C LYS A 97 -0.36 10.98 3.48
N PHE A 98 -0.22 9.73 3.02
CA PHE A 98 0.98 9.25 2.32
C PHE A 98 0.59 8.17 1.29
N LYS A 99 -0.03 8.63 0.19
CA LYS A 99 -0.75 7.76 -0.78
C LYS A 99 0.15 6.81 -1.57
N VAL A 100 1.46 7.04 -1.59
CA VAL A 100 2.46 6.15 -2.21
C VAL A 100 2.42 4.74 -1.61
N ALA A 101 2.21 4.61 -0.30
CA ALA A 101 2.23 3.30 0.36
C ALA A 101 0.99 2.47 0.02
N PHE A 102 1.19 1.20 -0.34
CA PHE A 102 0.15 0.18 -0.46
C PHE A 102 0.36 -0.84 0.67
N VAL A 103 -0.46 -0.78 1.71
CA VAL A 103 -0.24 -1.57 2.92
C VAL A 103 -1.05 -2.85 2.85
N VAL A 104 -0.39 -3.97 3.17
CA VAL A 104 -1.01 -5.29 3.25
C VAL A 104 -0.71 -5.94 4.61
N SER A 105 -1.64 -6.76 5.10
CA SER A 105 -1.41 -7.62 6.27
C SER A 105 -0.33 -8.67 6.00
N GLU A 106 0.24 -9.25 7.08
CA GLU A 106 1.26 -10.29 6.98
C GLU A 106 0.74 -11.54 6.23
N ASP A 107 -0.52 -11.93 6.43
CA ASP A 107 -1.14 -13.06 5.71
C ASP A 107 -1.18 -12.83 4.20
N VAL A 108 -1.59 -11.63 3.77
CA VAL A 108 -1.60 -11.26 2.35
C VAL A 108 -0.18 -11.22 1.81
N LYS A 109 0.77 -10.61 2.54
CA LYS A 109 2.19 -10.57 2.17
C LYS A 109 2.77 -11.97 1.96
N ASN A 110 2.54 -12.89 2.89
CA ASN A 110 3.05 -14.25 2.82
C ASN A 110 2.45 -15.02 1.63
N ALA A 111 1.15 -14.85 1.37
CA ALA A 111 0.50 -15.47 0.22
C ALA A 111 0.99 -14.89 -1.12
N LEU A 112 1.27 -13.58 -1.18
CA LEU A 112 1.90 -12.96 -2.35
C LEU A 112 3.29 -13.55 -2.58
N GLU A 113 4.15 -13.59 -1.57
CA GLU A 113 5.50 -14.17 -1.69
C GLU A 113 5.49 -15.62 -2.15
N ALA A 114 4.49 -16.41 -1.72
CA ALA A 114 4.33 -17.80 -2.14
C ALA A 114 4.00 -17.96 -3.64
N VAL A 115 3.44 -16.94 -4.31
CA VAL A 115 3.25 -16.95 -5.76
C VAL A 115 4.61 -16.88 -6.49
N GLY A 116 5.58 -16.16 -5.92
CA GLY A 116 6.91 -15.96 -6.49
C GLY A 116 6.96 -14.95 -7.65
N ASN A 117 8.18 -14.54 -8.02
CA ASN A 117 8.49 -13.65 -9.16
C ASN A 117 7.66 -12.34 -9.24
N LEU A 118 7.42 -11.70 -8.09
CA LEU A 118 6.59 -10.50 -8.01
C LEU A 118 7.28 -9.21 -8.46
N GLY A 119 8.62 -9.16 -8.39
CA GLY A 119 9.37 -7.91 -8.57
C GLY A 119 9.10 -6.84 -7.49
N VAL A 120 8.57 -7.24 -6.33
CA VAL A 120 8.27 -6.35 -5.19
C VAL A 120 9.15 -6.67 -3.98
N SER A 121 9.37 -5.66 -3.14
CA SER A 121 9.89 -5.82 -1.79
C SER A 121 8.82 -5.40 -0.78
N PHE A 122 8.84 -6.02 0.40
CA PHE A 122 7.97 -5.65 1.52
C PHE A 122 8.80 -5.04 2.65
N GLU A 123 8.36 -3.89 3.14
CA GLU A 123 8.90 -3.29 4.37
C GLU A 123 7.90 -3.50 5.50
N ARG A 124 8.39 -3.96 6.66
CA ARG A 124 7.57 -4.05 7.87
C ARG A 124 7.34 -2.65 8.44
N VAL A 125 6.07 -2.27 8.56
CA VAL A 125 5.64 -0.95 9.08
C VAL A 125 5.05 -1.01 10.49
N THR A 126 5.12 -2.16 11.16
CA THR A 126 4.66 -2.38 12.53
C THR A 126 5.80 -2.83 13.44
N GLY A 127 5.72 -2.55 14.73
CA GLY A 127 6.77 -2.90 15.69
C GLY A 127 7.96 -1.94 15.65
N ALA A 128 9.06 -2.31 16.31
CA ALA A 128 10.26 -1.48 16.38
C ALA A 128 10.97 -1.38 15.02
N ILE A 129 11.78 -0.35 14.84
CA ILE A 129 12.75 -0.30 13.75
C ILE A 129 13.91 -1.22 14.17
N GLU A 130 14.11 -2.32 13.45
CA GLU A 130 15.33 -3.12 13.60
C GLU A 130 16.52 -2.24 13.19
N SER A 131 17.55 -2.21 14.04
CA SER A 131 18.79 -1.49 13.76
C SER A 131 19.66 -2.41 12.91
N ASP A 132 19.94 -2.01 11.68
CA ASP A 132 20.95 -2.64 10.82
C ASP A 132 22.36 -2.45 11.38
#